data_AF-A0A1Z8ZDT4-F1
#
_entry.id   AF-A0A1Z8ZDT4-F1
#
_cell.length_a   1.000
_cell.length_b   1.000
_cell.length_c   1.000
_cell.angle_alpha   90.00
_cell.angle_beta   90.00
_cell.angle_gamma   90.00
#
_symmetry.space_group_name_H-M   'P 1'
#
loop_
_entity.id
_entity.type
_entity.pdbx_description
1 polymer ?
#
loop_
_entity_poly.entity_id
_entity_poly.type
_entity_poly.pdbx_seq_one_letter_code
_entity_poly.pdbx_strand_id
1 'polypeptide(L)'
;MAALDLGVKRNILNHLACRDAYIKVFPYDTPYETLAAWNPDGYFISNGPGAPQPLTIAQQTAKAILENDQPLFGICLGHQACVLGLRNQIGNPEGAEEPNKKHYDPRKWLRLGEGTLKARLKQAFEDLNNVNTLD
;
A
#
# COMPACT_ATOMS: atom_id res chain seq x y z
N MET A 1 7.69 -1.18 13.28
CA MET A 1 6.77 -1.64 12.19
C MET A 1 6.56 -3.15 12.24
N ALA A 2 5.31 -3.60 12.24
CA ALA A 2 4.95 -5.02 12.31
C ALA A 2 4.74 -5.55 10.88
N ALA A 3 5.46 -6.59 10.49
CA ALA A 3 5.39 -7.16 9.14
C ALA A 3 4.70 -8.53 9.17
N LEU A 4 3.56 -8.68 8.48
CA LEU A 4 2.91 -9.96 8.24
C LEU A 4 3.54 -10.64 7.03
N ASP A 5 4.17 -11.80 7.24
CA ASP A 5 4.90 -12.55 6.23
C ASP A 5 3.99 -13.51 5.47
N LEU A 6 3.63 -13.12 4.25
CA LEU A 6 2.93 -13.95 3.27
C LEU A 6 3.88 -14.64 2.27
N GLY A 7 5.19 -14.48 2.44
CA GLY A 7 6.24 -14.84 1.46
C GLY A 7 7.16 -13.67 1.12
N VAL A 8 7.55 -12.89 2.13
CA VAL A 8 8.33 -11.65 1.99
C VAL A 8 9.68 -11.89 1.32
N LYS A 9 10.00 -11.08 0.31
CA LYS A 9 11.37 -11.06 -0.23
C LYS A 9 12.29 -10.35 0.76
N ARG A 10 13.40 -11.00 1.15
CA ARG A 10 14.43 -10.42 2.03
C ARG A 10 14.89 -9.02 1.61
N ASN A 11 14.96 -8.75 0.31
CA ASN A 11 15.36 -7.44 -0.19
C ASN A 11 14.42 -6.31 0.25
N ILE A 12 13.13 -6.59 0.42
CA ILE A 12 12.15 -5.60 0.92
C ILE A 12 12.49 -5.22 2.36
N LEU A 13 12.78 -6.21 3.21
CA LEU A 13 13.17 -5.97 4.60
C LEU A 13 14.47 -5.18 4.68
N ASN A 14 15.46 -5.49 3.81
CA ASN A 14 16.71 -4.75 3.74
C ASN A 14 16.49 -3.27 3.38
N HIS A 15 15.62 -2.99 2.41
CA HIS A 15 15.28 -1.63 2.01
C HIS A 15 14.55 -0.85 3.10
N LEU A 16 13.70 -1.52 3.88
CA LEU A 16 13.02 -0.90 5.02
C LEU A 16 14.00 -0.64 6.16
N ALA A 17 14.87 -1.61 6.48
CA ALA A 17 15.89 -1.46 7.51
C ALA A 17 16.91 -0.35 7.17
N CYS A 18 17.27 -0.18 5.90
CA CYS A 18 18.14 0.90 5.42
C CYS A 18 17.52 2.31 5.61
N ARG A 19 16.20 2.39 5.86
CA ARG A 19 15.49 3.64 6.18
C ARG A 19 15.24 3.77 7.68
N ASP A 20 16.06 3.13 8.51
CA ASP A 20 15.97 3.08 9.96
C ASP A 20 14.64 2.52 10.50
N ALA A 21 13.93 1.70 9.70
CA ALA A 21 12.73 1.04 10.18
C ALA A 21 13.09 -0.22 10.97
N TYR A 22 12.70 -0.28 12.25
CA TYR A 22 12.73 -1.52 13.01
C TYR A 22 11.53 -2.40 12.62
N ILE A 23 11.80 -3.52 11.97
CA ILE A 23 10.76 -4.45 11.47
C ILE A 23 10.76 -5.72 12.31
N LYS A 24 9.62 -6.02 12.94
CA LYS A 24 9.35 -7.34 13.52
C LYS A 24 8.48 -8.14 12.56
N VAL A 25 9.00 -9.29 12.12
CA VAL A 25 8.31 -10.18 11.18
C VAL A 25 7.46 -11.18 11.95
N PHE A 26 6.20 -11.33 11.52
CA PHE A 26 5.19 -12.21 12.09
C PHE A 26 4.72 -13.22 11.04
N PRO A 27 4.42 -14.47 11.43
CA PRO A 27 3.83 -15.48 10.54
C PRO A 27 2.50 -15.03 9.91
N TYR A 28 2.15 -15.60 8.74
CA TYR A 28 0.94 -15.24 7.96
C TYR A 28 -0.39 -15.41 8.71
N ASP A 29 -0.44 -16.28 9.72
CA ASP A 29 -1.62 -16.63 10.52
C ASP A 29 -1.76 -15.77 11.79
N THR A 30 -0.88 -14.78 11.96
CA THR A 30 -0.90 -13.91 13.14
C THR A 30 -2.12 -12.98 13.12
N PRO A 31 -2.97 -13.00 14.16
CA PRO A 31 -4.15 -12.15 14.24
C PRO A 31 -3.76 -10.71 14.61
N TYR A 32 -4.65 -9.77 14.32
CA TYR A 32 -4.40 -8.33 14.52
C TYR A 32 -4.04 -7.98 15.97
N GLU A 33 -4.69 -8.61 16.94
CA GLU A 33 -4.50 -8.33 18.37
C GLU A 33 -3.05 -8.59 18.80
N THR A 34 -2.44 -9.66 18.27
CA THR A 34 -1.04 -10.00 18.54
C THR A 34 -0.07 -9.00 17.89
N LEU A 35 -0.41 -8.48 16.71
CA LEU A 35 0.37 -7.44 16.04
C LEU A 35 0.29 -6.12 16.81
N ALA A 36 -0.93 -5.74 17.22
CA ALA A 36 -1.21 -4.53 17.98
C ALA A 36 -0.60 -4.54 19.38
N ALA A 37 -0.55 -5.71 20.04
CA ALA A 37 0.10 -5.88 21.34
C ALA A 37 1.60 -5.54 21.34
N TRP A 38 2.24 -5.59 20.17
CA TRP A 38 3.63 -5.18 20.01
C TRP A 38 3.81 -3.66 19.85
N ASN A 39 2.70 -2.89 19.84
CA ASN A 39 2.65 -1.44 19.71
C ASN A 39 3.51 -0.88 18.55
N PRO A 40 3.30 -1.32 17.31
CA PRO A 40 4.06 -0.84 16.16
C PRO A 40 3.61 0.56 15.71
N ASP A 41 4.54 1.36 15.21
CA ASP A 41 4.23 2.65 14.55
C ASP A 41 3.49 2.49 13.20
N GLY A 42 3.43 1.26 12.69
CA GLY A 42 2.80 0.95 11.41
C GLY A 42 2.91 -0.52 11.06
N TYR A 43 2.08 -0.95 10.12
CA TYR A 43 1.92 -2.33 9.71
C TYR A 43 2.32 -2.50 8.25
N PHE A 44 2.94 -3.64 7.97
CA PHE A 44 3.38 -4.04 6.65
C PHE A 44 2.81 -5.41 6.30
N ILE A 45 2.10 -5.52 5.17
CA ILE A 45 1.66 -6.81 4.63
C ILE A 45 2.51 -7.12 3.41
N SER A 46 3.28 -8.21 3.50
CA SER A 46 4.26 -8.54 2.49
C SER A 46 3.66 -9.04 1.18
N ASN A 47 4.51 -9.21 0.18
CA ASN A 47 4.19 -10.03 -0.98
C ASN A 47 4.07 -11.51 -0.58
N GLY A 48 3.44 -12.31 -1.43
CA GLY A 48 3.35 -13.76 -1.25
C GLY A 48 3.08 -14.48 -2.58
N PRO A 49 3.36 -15.78 -2.67
CA PRO A 49 2.94 -16.62 -3.80
C PRO A 49 1.44 -16.94 -3.71
N GLY A 50 0.75 -16.95 -4.84
CA GLY A 50 -0.66 -17.35 -4.93
C GLY A 50 -1.64 -16.21 -5.20
N ALA A 51 -2.92 -16.58 -5.40
CA ALA A 51 -4.01 -15.65 -5.63
C ALA A 51 -4.52 -15.06 -4.30
N PRO A 52 -5.09 -13.84 -4.27
CA PRO A 52 -5.54 -13.16 -3.05
C PRO A 52 -6.81 -13.75 -2.40
N GLN A 53 -7.58 -14.56 -3.13
CA GLN A 53 -8.85 -15.10 -2.66
C GLN A 53 -8.79 -15.95 -1.37
N PRO A 54 -7.75 -16.77 -1.08
CA PRO A 54 -7.69 -17.59 0.14
C PRO A 54 -7.18 -16.83 1.38
N LEU A 55 -6.78 -15.56 1.27
CA LEU A 55 -6.12 -14.83 2.36
C LEU A 55 -7.09 -14.07 3.26
N THR A 56 -8.05 -14.80 3.84
CA THR A 56 -9.06 -14.24 4.73
C THR A 56 -8.45 -13.55 5.96
N ILE A 57 -7.40 -14.13 6.56
CA ILE A 57 -6.72 -13.55 7.72
C ILE A 57 -6.05 -12.22 7.38
N ALA A 58 -5.27 -12.17 6.28
CA ALA A 58 -4.60 -10.93 5.88
C ALA A 58 -5.59 -9.81 5.53
N GLN A 59 -6.75 -10.16 4.94
CA GLN A 59 -7.83 -9.20 4.66
C GLN A 59 -8.48 -8.69 5.96
N GLN A 60 -8.75 -9.57 6.92
CA GLN A 60 -9.30 -9.19 8.22
C GLN A 60 -8.34 -8.29 9.01
N THR A 61 -7.06 -8.66 9.05
CA THR A 61 -6.01 -7.86 9.67
C THR A 61 -5.86 -6.50 8.99
N ALA A 62 -5.83 -6.44 7.65
CA ALA A 62 -5.79 -5.18 6.91
C ALA A 62 -7.00 -4.28 7.24
N LYS A 63 -8.20 -4.87 7.29
CA LYS A 63 -9.44 -4.17 7.65
C LYS A 63 -9.36 -3.60 9.07
N ALA A 64 -8.95 -4.40 10.06
CA ALA A 64 -8.81 -3.96 11.44
C ALA A 64 -7.79 -2.82 11.59
N ILE A 65 -6.66 -2.88 10.88
CA ILE A 65 -5.64 -1.82 10.91
C ILE A 65 -6.21 -0.50 10.35
N LEU A 66 -6.95 -0.58 9.24
CA LEU A 66 -7.57 0.58 8.61
C LEU A 66 -8.71 1.17 9.45
N GLU A 67 -9.52 0.35 10.10
CA GLU A 67 -10.59 0.80 11.01
C GLU A 67 -10.05 1.52 12.25
N ASN A 68 -8.81 1.23 12.64
CA ASN A 68 -8.12 1.89 13.76
C ASN A 68 -7.26 3.09 13.33
N ASP A 69 -7.40 3.58 12.09
CA ASP A 69 -6.61 4.69 11.51
C ASP A 69 -5.08 4.50 11.62
N GLN A 70 -4.62 3.26 11.60
CA GLN A 70 -3.20 2.93 11.74
C GLN A 70 -2.48 2.88 10.38
N PRO A 71 -1.22 3.31 10.29
CA PRO A 71 -0.47 3.28 9.04
C PRO A 71 -0.32 1.85 8.50
N LEU A 72 -0.84 1.60 7.30
CA LEU A 72 -0.78 0.30 6.63
C LEU A 72 -0.07 0.41 5.28
N PHE A 73 0.95 -0.43 5.08
CA PHE A 73 1.68 -0.55 3.83
C PHE A 73 1.59 -1.98 3.27
N GLY A 74 1.22 -2.13 2.00
CA GLY A 74 1.05 -3.44 1.37
C GLY A 74 1.78 -3.54 0.02
N ILE A 75 2.50 -4.63 -0.22
CA ILE A 75 3.19 -4.88 -1.50
C ILE A 75 2.60 -6.10 -2.21
N CYS A 76 2.26 -5.97 -3.49
CA CYS A 76 1.72 -7.03 -4.34
C CYS A 76 0.45 -7.66 -3.74
N LEU A 77 0.58 -8.85 -3.14
CA LEU A 77 -0.51 -9.54 -2.47
C LEU A 77 -1.02 -8.74 -1.25
N GLY A 78 -0.12 -8.06 -0.53
CA GLY A 78 -0.50 -7.14 0.54
C GLY A 78 -1.28 -5.93 0.03
N HIS A 79 -0.96 -5.41 -1.16
CA HIS A 79 -1.76 -4.34 -1.77
C HIS A 79 -3.18 -4.84 -2.11
N GLN A 80 -3.30 -6.06 -2.65
CA GLN A 80 -4.59 -6.68 -2.93
C GLN A 80 -5.39 -6.94 -1.65
N ALA A 81 -4.75 -7.37 -0.56
CA ALA A 81 -5.39 -7.53 0.74
C ALA A 81 -5.90 -6.19 1.30
N CYS A 82 -5.12 -5.11 1.18
CA CYS A 82 -5.58 -3.76 1.54
C CYS A 82 -6.78 -3.34 0.68
N VAL A 83 -6.71 -3.52 -0.65
CA VAL A 83 -7.80 -3.18 -1.57
C VAL A 83 -9.06 -4.01 -1.26
N LEU A 84 -8.93 -5.30 -0.96
CA LEU A 84 -10.06 -6.18 -0.62
C LEU A 84 -10.66 -5.82 0.75
N GLY A 85 -9.83 -5.47 1.74
CA GLY A 85 -10.31 -4.92 3.01
C GLY A 85 -11.07 -3.60 2.82
N LEU A 86 -10.57 -2.75 1.92
CA LEU A 86 -11.22 -1.50 1.52
C LEU A 86 -12.40 -1.68 0.58
N ARG A 87 -12.58 -2.80 -0.13
CA ARG A 87 -13.73 -2.98 -1.06
C ARG A 87 -15.07 -2.83 -0.36
N ASN A 88 -15.15 -3.20 0.91
CA ASN A 88 -16.33 -2.99 1.74
C ASN A 88 -16.47 -1.54 2.27
N GLN A 89 -15.39 -0.75 2.29
CA GLN A 89 -15.39 0.68 2.67
C GLN A 89 -15.53 1.62 1.45
N ILE A 90 -15.11 1.18 0.26
CA ILE A 90 -15.24 1.93 -1.01
C ILE A 90 -16.61 1.65 -1.65
N GLY A 91 -17.38 0.67 -1.16
CA GLY A 91 -18.76 0.43 -1.56
C GLY A 91 -19.64 1.65 -1.31
N ASN A 92 -20.55 1.95 -2.25
CA ASN A 92 -21.52 3.02 -2.08
C ASN A 92 -22.37 2.73 -0.82
N PRO A 93 -22.59 3.69 0.10
CA PRO A 93 -23.53 3.52 1.22
C PRO A 93 -24.94 3.08 0.79
N GLU A 94 -25.30 3.26 -0.49
CA GLU A 94 -26.60 2.89 -1.05
C GLU A 94 -26.65 1.51 -1.73
N GLY A 95 -25.52 0.80 -1.92
CA GLY A 95 -25.55 -0.57 -2.45
C GLY A 95 -24.28 -1.08 -3.14
N ALA A 96 -24.17 -2.40 -3.29
CA ALA A 96 -22.99 -3.10 -3.83
C ALA A 96 -22.72 -2.85 -5.32
N GLU A 97 -23.74 -2.49 -6.10
CA GLU A 97 -23.66 -2.34 -7.57
C GLU A 97 -23.44 -0.89 -8.02
N GLU A 98 -23.53 0.09 -7.11
CA GLU A 98 -23.46 1.50 -7.48
C GLU A 98 -22.04 2.09 -7.34
N PRO A 99 -21.55 2.83 -8.34
CA PRO A 99 -20.18 3.37 -8.33
C PRO A 99 -20.02 4.60 -7.41
N ASN A 100 -19.14 4.51 -6.41
CA ASN A 100 -18.80 5.55 -5.42
C ASN A 100 -17.98 6.75 -5.96
N LYS A 101 -18.33 7.27 -7.14
CA LYS A 101 -17.57 8.32 -7.85
C LYS A 101 -17.68 9.71 -7.21
N LYS A 102 -18.66 9.95 -6.34
CA LYS A 102 -18.82 11.24 -5.62
C LYS A 102 -17.79 11.43 -4.50
N HIS A 103 -17.33 10.34 -3.87
CA HIS A 103 -16.41 10.41 -2.73
C HIS A 103 -14.98 9.99 -3.07
N TYR A 104 -14.79 9.21 -4.14
CA TYR A 104 -13.46 8.75 -4.56
C TYR A 104 -13.28 8.85 -6.08
N ASP A 105 -12.34 9.70 -6.52
CA ASP A 105 -11.86 9.72 -7.92
C ASP A 105 -10.67 8.76 -8.06
N PRO A 106 -10.84 7.58 -8.68
CA PRO A 106 -9.76 6.60 -8.85
C PRO A 106 -8.63 7.10 -9.75
N ARG A 107 -8.83 8.19 -10.51
CA ARG A 107 -7.83 8.77 -11.43
C ARG A 107 -7.01 9.89 -10.78
N LYS A 108 -7.35 10.31 -9.55
CA LYS A 108 -6.65 11.36 -8.81
C LYS A 108 -5.14 11.09 -8.74
N TRP A 109 -4.76 9.86 -8.44
CA TRP A 109 -3.34 9.46 -8.32
C TRP A 109 -2.61 9.37 -9.65
N LEU A 110 -3.31 8.98 -10.72
CA LEU A 110 -2.76 8.98 -12.08
C LEU A 110 -2.40 10.41 -12.52
N ARG A 111 -3.31 11.37 -12.29
CA ARG A 111 -3.08 12.79 -12.61
C ARG A 111 -1.95 13.40 -11.78
N LEU A 112 -1.86 13.04 -10.49
CA LEU A 112 -0.75 13.47 -9.63
C LEU A 112 0.60 12.90 -10.12
N GLY A 113 0.59 11.63 -10.56
CA GLY A 113 1.73 10.96 -11.17
C GLY A 113 2.20 11.64 -12.46
N GLU A 114 1.28 12.00 -13.35
CA GLU A 114 1.58 12.79 -14.55
C GLU A 114 2.22 14.14 -14.22
N GLY A 115 1.73 14.83 -13.19
CA GLY A 115 2.33 16.09 -12.73
C GLY A 115 3.78 15.92 -12.27
N THR A 116 4.04 14.88 -11.49
CA THR A 116 5.38 14.56 -10.99
C THR A 116 6.33 14.17 -12.12
N LEU A 117 5.84 13.40 -13.10
CA LEU A 117 6.62 13.01 -14.29
C LEU A 117 6.98 14.25 -15.13
N LYS A 118 6.04 15.15 -15.37
CA LYS A 118 6.29 16.40 -16.10
C LYS A 118 7.35 17.27 -15.42
N ALA A 119 7.30 17.38 -14.08
CA ALA A 119 8.30 18.14 -13.33
C ALA A 119 9.69 17.53 -13.46
N ARG A 120 9.81 16.20 -13.34
CA ARG A 120 11.09 15.49 -13.53
C ARG A 120 11.61 15.59 -14.95
N LEU A 121 10.72 15.57 -15.95
CA LEU A 121 11.09 15.72 -17.34
C LEU A 121 11.68 17.11 -17.59
N LYS A 122 11.03 18.17 -17.08
CA LYS A 122 11.54 19.55 -17.16
C LYS A 122 12.91 19.70 -16.52
N GLN A 123 13.07 19.18 -15.30
CA GLN A 123 14.37 19.18 -14.62
C GLN A 123 15.44 18.46 -15.45
N ALA A 124 15.12 17.29 -16.02
CA ALA A 124 16.06 16.55 -16.86
C ALA A 124 16.45 17.33 -18.14
N PHE A 125 15.53 18.09 -18.74
CA PHE A 125 15.84 18.95 -19.89
C PHE A 125 16.72 20.15 -19.50
N GLU A 126 16.52 20.75 -18.32
CA GLU A 126 17.38 21.79 -17.75
C GLU A 126 18.79 21.25 -17.45
N ASP A 127 18.89 20.10 -16.78
CA ASP A 127 20.15 19.47 -16.40
C ASP A 127 20.99 19.07 -17.61
N LEU A 128 20.34 18.72 -18.73
CA LEU A 128 21.00 18.39 -20.01
C LEU A 128 21.29 19.63 -20.87
N ASN A 129 21.06 20.84 -20.36
CA ASN A 129 21.24 22.11 -21.07
C ASN A 129 20.48 22.15 -22.41
N ASN A 130 19.34 21.47 -22.48
CA ASN A 130 18.55 21.21 -23.69
C ASN A 130 17.21 21.97 -23.66
N VAL A 131 17.21 23.17 -23.08
CA VAL A 131 16.06 24.07 -23.02
C VAL A 131 16.16 25.03 -24.21
N ASN A 132 15.09 25.16 -25.00
CA ASN A 132 15.00 26.04 -26.19
C ASN A 132 15.93 25.69 -27.37
N THR A 133 16.23 24.40 -27.59
CA THR A 133 17.07 23.95 -28.73
C THR A 133 16.31 23.79 -30.06
N LEU A 134 15.01 24.10 -30.09
CA LEU A 134 14.14 23.98 -31.26
C LEU A 134 13.44 25.31 -31.59
N ASP A 135 14.15 26.43 -31.46
CA ASP A 135 13.77 27.70 -32.10
C ASP A 135 14.13 27.68 -33.59
#